data_AF-A0A8J1J607-F1
#
_entry.id   AF-A0A8J1J607-F1
#
_cell.length_a   1.000
_cell.length_b   1.000
_cell.length_c   1.000
_cell.angle_alpha   90.00
_cell.angle_beta   90.00
_cell.angle_gamma   90.00
#
_symmetry.space_group_name_H-M   'P 1'
#
loop_
_entity.id
_entity.type
_entity.pdbx_description
1 polymer ?
#
loop_
_entity_poly.entity_id
_entity_poly.type
_entity_poly.pdbx_seq_one_letter_code
_entity_poly.pdbx_strand_id
1 'polypeptide(L)'
;MEKKDFNCGDSGPGPYQEMKRNLESEVEGTARKKKRKKRHYEEKSKEKSEKASSSEQLPEQHQKKQKRDREDSKEDKRPPCDDQRKKKREREDSKEDKRPPCDDQKKRKRDREDSKEDGNDQKRQRADPTEPNPQILTSYEFHSELGQGGYSRVMLATLGNRPPVAIKVIKITSGCISNSILTEANVLRITSECPYLCHGYAAFHTQRHAFLVMELLSGGSLEDQINTHGCLDMTRVLFYSAELVCGLESLHNMGIVHRDLKPANIMLDEEGHIKITDFGLAKINIFGNKTITGRAGTMGYIAPEILNNREYTAAVDWWALGIIIFKMATGESPFLDGSDEEEHTDSVIYEEPVFPQWLDEDLVDLLKKLLKKKPQQRLGVCGTIKDHPFFSCIDWEELESQEAPPPFQPIPTTDKPRKGKAPSFLQPQRNDTTSGGSKKNSGFSFVSSTWQRIVP
;
A
#
# COMPACT_ATOMS: atom_id res chain seq x y z
N MET A 1 22.33 -53.62 74.54
CA MET A 1 22.52 -53.63 73.07
C MET A 1 21.14 -53.45 72.43
N GLU A 2 20.71 -52.22 72.25
CA GLU A 2 19.49 -51.89 71.48
C GLU A 2 19.89 -51.50 70.07
N LYS A 3 19.34 -52.19 69.07
CA LYS A 3 19.44 -51.80 67.66
C LYS A 3 18.31 -50.82 67.37
N LYS A 4 18.64 -49.61 66.92
CA LYS A 4 17.70 -48.69 66.27
C LYS A 4 17.86 -48.83 64.77
N ASP A 5 16.81 -49.28 64.11
CA ASP A 5 16.69 -49.24 62.65
C ASP A 5 16.47 -47.80 62.19
N PHE A 6 17.38 -47.28 61.36
CA PHE A 6 17.23 -45.99 60.70
C PHE A 6 16.54 -46.21 59.36
N ASN A 7 15.28 -45.78 59.29
CA ASN A 7 14.47 -45.74 58.09
C ASN A 7 15.00 -44.59 57.20
N CYS A 8 15.67 -44.89 56.09
CA CYS A 8 16.05 -43.87 55.10
C CYS A 8 14.81 -43.49 54.30
N GLY A 9 14.26 -42.32 54.63
CA GLY A 9 13.22 -41.66 53.86
C GLY A 9 13.72 -41.28 52.47
N ASP A 10 12.81 -41.46 51.53
CA ASP A 10 12.85 -41.08 50.12
C ASP A 10 13.39 -39.65 49.94
N SER A 11 14.63 -39.53 49.47
CA SER A 11 15.21 -38.24 49.11
C SER A 11 14.82 -37.95 47.66
N GLY A 12 13.95 -36.95 47.50
CA GLY A 12 13.53 -36.46 46.19
C GLY A 12 14.73 -36.14 45.28
N PRO A 13 14.50 -36.11 43.95
CA PRO A 13 15.56 -35.93 42.97
C PRO A 13 16.38 -34.66 43.28
N GLY A 14 17.70 -34.80 43.39
CA GLY A 14 18.57 -33.69 43.70
C GLY A 14 18.53 -32.58 42.62
N PRO A 15 19.00 -31.36 42.93
CA PRO A 15 18.87 -30.18 42.06
C PRO A 15 19.36 -30.39 40.61
N TYR A 16 20.34 -31.27 40.44
CA TYR A 16 20.92 -31.62 39.13
C TYR A 16 19.99 -32.50 38.28
N GLN A 17 19.22 -33.41 38.90
CA GLN A 17 18.25 -34.25 38.20
C GLN A 17 17.02 -33.46 37.79
N GLU A 18 16.61 -32.48 38.60
CA GLU A 18 15.51 -31.56 38.27
C GLU A 18 15.89 -30.62 37.12
N MET A 19 17.10 -30.07 37.14
CA MET A 19 17.62 -29.27 36.02
C MET A 19 17.68 -30.06 34.71
N LYS A 20 18.13 -31.33 34.77
CA LYS A 20 18.17 -32.22 33.59
C LYS A 20 16.78 -32.53 33.04
N ARG A 21 15.79 -32.79 33.91
CA ARG A 21 14.39 -33.00 33.49
C ARG A 21 13.80 -31.76 32.85
N ASN A 22 14.07 -30.57 33.39
CA ASN A 22 13.57 -29.34 32.82
C ASN A 22 14.14 -29.12 31.41
N LEU A 23 15.45 -29.33 31.23
CA LEU A 23 16.10 -29.29 29.91
C LEU A 23 15.51 -30.32 28.94
N GLU A 24 15.31 -31.57 29.38
CA GLU A 24 14.73 -32.63 28.55
C GLU A 24 13.27 -32.32 28.18
N SER A 25 12.50 -31.72 29.09
CA SER A 25 11.12 -31.28 28.83
C SER A 25 11.04 -30.13 27.83
N GLU A 26 11.98 -29.18 27.88
CA GLU A 26 12.07 -28.07 26.93
C GLU A 26 12.47 -28.57 25.53
N VAL A 27 13.41 -29.52 25.46
CA VAL A 27 13.83 -30.17 24.21
C VAL A 27 12.69 -31.01 23.62
N GLU A 28 11.94 -31.75 24.43
CA GLU A 28 10.76 -32.49 23.97
C GLU A 28 9.63 -31.56 23.52
N GLY A 29 9.38 -30.48 24.25
CA GLY A 29 8.38 -29.46 23.91
C GLY A 29 8.67 -28.82 22.57
N THR A 30 9.91 -28.38 22.35
CA THR A 30 10.37 -27.81 21.08
C THR A 30 10.34 -28.83 19.94
N ALA A 31 10.70 -30.10 20.19
CA ALA A 31 10.62 -31.16 19.18
C ALA A 31 9.17 -31.48 18.78
N ARG A 32 8.22 -31.50 19.73
CA ARG A 32 6.79 -31.70 19.47
C ARG A 32 6.19 -30.53 18.69
N LYS A 33 6.52 -29.28 19.05
CA LYS A 33 6.10 -28.08 18.31
C LYS A 33 6.63 -28.07 16.87
N LYS A 34 7.93 -28.37 16.67
CA LYS A 34 8.54 -28.52 15.34
C LYS A 34 7.87 -29.61 14.51
N LYS A 35 7.57 -30.78 15.10
CA LYS A 35 6.84 -31.87 14.40
C LYS A 35 5.42 -31.47 14.02
N ARG A 36 4.68 -30.80 14.90
CA ARG A 36 3.32 -30.32 14.63
C ARG A 36 3.30 -29.30 13.50
N LYS A 37 4.27 -28.37 13.49
CA LYS A 37 4.41 -27.38 12.41
C LYS A 37 4.85 -28.01 11.09
N LYS A 38 5.80 -28.94 11.12
CA LYS A 38 6.21 -29.69 9.93
C LYS A 38 5.03 -30.44 9.31
N ARG A 39 4.21 -31.11 10.13
CA ARG A 39 2.96 -31.75 9.68
C ARG A 39 1.99 -30.75 9.09
N HIS A 40 1.81 -29.58 9.71
CA HIS A 40 0.95 -28.52 9.17
C HIS A 40 1.41 -28.05 7.78
N TYR A 41 2.72 -27.84 7.58
CA TYR A 41 3.27 -27.51 6.25
C TYR A 41 3.12 -28.65 5.25
N GLU A 42 3.37 -29.90 5.65
CA GLU A 42 3.23 -31.08 4.79
C GLU A 42 1.76 -31.31 4.37
N GLU A 43 0.80 -31.10 5.27
CA GLU A 43 -0.64 -31.21 5.00
C GLU A 43 -1.13 -30.10 4.06
N LYS A 44 -0.79 -28.83 4.34
CA LYS A 44 -1.12 -27.71 3.43
C LYS A 44 -0.43 -27.81 2.07
N SER A 45 0.80 -28.31 2.02
CA SER A 45 1.51 -28.53 0.74
C SER A 45 0.82 -29.59 -0.10
N LYS A 46 0.27 -30.65 0.53
CA LYS A 46 -0.55 -31.65 -0.15
C LYS A 46 -1.85 -31.05 -0.67
N GLU A 47 -2.58 -30.29 0.16
CA GLU A 47 -3.80 -29.60 -0.26
C GLU A 47 -3.56 -28.61 -1.42
N LYS A 48 -2.43 -27.88 -1.43
CA LYS A 48 -2.04 -27.01 -2.55
C LYS A 48 -1.73 -27.80 -3.81
N SER A 49 -1.03 -28.95 -3.71
CA SER A 49 -0.76 -29.81 -4.87
C SER A 49 -2.03 -30.47 -5.43
N GLU A 50 -3.00 -30.77 -4.59
CA GLU A 50 -4.31 -31.30 -4.99
C GLU A 50 -5.17 -30.22 -5.67
N LYS A 51 -5.12 -28.97 -5.18
CA LYS A 51 -5.77 -27.83 -5.84
C LYS A 51 -5.11 -27.45 -7.17
N ALA A 52 -3.78 -27.49 -7.25
CA ALA A 52 -3.05 -27.21 -8.48
C ALA A 52 -3.32 -28.27 -9.57
N SER A 53 -3.32 -29.56 -9.20
CA SER A 53 -3.68 -30.65 -10.13
C SER A 53 -5.16 -30.66 -10.52
N SER A 54 -6.05 -30.10 -9.69
CA SER A 54 -7.46 -29.86 -10.05
C SER A 54 -7.66 -28.64 -10.97
N SER A 55 -6.70 -27.70 -11.00
CA SER A 55 -6.76 -26.51 -11.87
C SER A 55 -6.14 -26.70 -13.27
N GLU A 56 -5.39 -27.78 -13.50
CA GLU A 56 -4.86 -28.14 -14.84
C GLU A 56 -5.88 -28.82 -15.76
N GLN A 57 -7.11 -29.04 -15.30
CA GLN A 57 -8.25 -29.38 -16.18
C GLN A 57 -9.12 -28.14 -16.41
N LEU A 58 -8.66 -27.24 -17.29
CA LEU A 58 -9.52 -26.21 -17.88
C LEU A 58 -10.52 -26.88 -18.85
N PRO A 59 -11.84 -26.69 -18.69
CA PRO A 59 -12.75 -26.91 -19.80
C PRO A 59 -12.73 -25.69 -20.72
N GLU A 60 -12.60 -25.94 -22.03
CA GLU A 60 -12.87 -25.01 -23.14
C GLU A 60 -14.32 -24.48 -23.12
N GLN A 61 -14.71 -23.69 -22.10
CA GLN A 61 -16.05 -23.13 -21.99
C GLN A 61 -16.05 -21.67 -21.51
N HIS A 62 -15.13 -20.86 -22.01
CA HIS A 62 -15.29 -19.40 -21.96
C HIS A 62 -14.89 -18.70 -23.28
N GLN A 63 -15.33 -19.24 -24.42
CA GLN A 63 -15.46 -18.49 -25.68
C GLN A 63 -16.81 -18.70 -26.42
N LYS A 64 -17.80 -19.37 -25.81
CA LYS A 64 -19.13 -19.59 -26.43
C LYS A 64 -20.31 -18.93 -25.70
N LYS A 65 -20.06 -17.95 -24.82
CA LYS A 65 -21.09 -17.23 -24.06
C LYS A 65 -21.20 -15.72 -24.38
N GLN A 66 -20.80 -15.32 -25.58
CA GLN A 66 -21.15 -14.02 -26.20
C GLN A 66 -21.70 -14.16 -27.64
N LYS A 67 -22.23 -15.33 -27.99
CA LYS A 67 -22.80 -15.58 -29.32
C LYS A 67 -24.14 -16.34 -29.29
N ARG A 68 -24.90 -16.20 -28.20
CA ARG A 68 -26.24 -16.81 -28.04
C ARG A 68 -27.27 -15.87 -27.37
N ASP A 69 -27.27 -14.60 -27.78
CA ASP A 69 -28.39 -13.66 -27.54
C ASP A 69 -28.81 -12.96 -28.86
N ARG A 70 -28.56 -13.61 -29.99
CA ARG A 70 -29.10 -13.24 -31.31
C ARG A 70 -29.45 -14.53 -32.03
N GLU A 71 -30.59 -15.12 -31.68
CA GLU A 71 -31.36 -16.10 -32.46
C GLU A 71 -32.37 -16.75 -31.49
N ASP A 72 -33.49 -16.07 -31.24
CA ASP A 72 -34.81 -16.71 -31.06
C ASP A 72 -35.89 -15.64 -30.86
N SER A 73 -36.44 -15.16 -31.97
CA SER A 73 -37.79 -14.58 -32.02
C SER A 73 -38.39 -14.75 -33.42
N LYS A 74 -38.48 -16.01 -33.86
CA LYS A 74 -39.36 -16.52 -34.91
C LYS A 74 -39.64 -17.98 -34.50
N GLU A 75 -40.86 -18.46 -34.31
CA GLU A 75 -41.95 -18.50 -35.27
C GLU A 75 -43.26 -18.99 -34.61
N ASP A 76 -44.33 -19.04 -35.42
CA ASP A 76 -45.67 -19.65 -35.24
C ASP A 76 -46.79 -18.69 -34.74
N LYS A 77 -47.88 -18.37 -35.48
CA LYS A 77 -48.68 -19.13 -36.46
C LYS A 77 -49.39 -18.24 -37.52
N ARG A 78 -49.60 -18.82 -38.71
CA ARG A 78 -50.36 -18.39 -39.93
C ARG A 78 -51.90 -18.27 -39.76
N PRO A 79 -52.79 -18.02 -40.78
CA PRO A 79 -52.72 -17.40 -42.16
C PRO A 79 -53.94 -16.43 -42.43
N PRO A 80 -54.48 -16.23 -43.67
CA PRO A 80 -53.94 -15.55 -44.86
C PRO A 80 -54.86 -14.42 -45.41
N CYS A 81 -54.38 -13.56 -46.32
CA CYS A 81 -55.08 -13.24 -47.58
C CYS A 81 -54.27 -12.33 -48.51
N ASP A 82 -54.08 -12.86 -49.72
CA ASP A 82 -54.17 -12.26 -51.05
C ASP A 82 -53.67 -10.84 -51.41
N ASP A 83 -53.04 -10.87 -52.58
CA ASP A 83 -53.25 -10.01 -53.74
C ASP A 83 -52.24 -8.89 -54.08
N GLN A 84 -51.48 -9.24 -55.13
CA GLN A 84 -51.37 -8.49 -56.37
C GLN A 84 -50.44 -7.25 -56.48
N ARG A 85 -49.39 -7.51 -57.28
CA ARG A 85 -49.06 -6.82 -58.54
C ARG A 85 -48.50 -5.37 -58.51
N LYS A 86 -47.26 -5.32 -59.02
CA LYS A 86 -46.80 -4.65 -60.26
C LYS A 86 -46.41 -3.16 -60.25
N LYS A 87 -45.20 -2.99 -60.84
CA LYS A 87 -44.77 -2.00 -61.86
C LYS A 87 -44.48 -0.57 -61.34
N LYS A 88 -43.64 0.27 -61.95
CA LYS A 88 -42.55 0.24 -62.96
C LYS A 88 -42.26 1.75 -63.23
N ARG A 89 -41.02 2.07 -63.64
CA ARG A 89 -40.55 3.29 -64.37
C ARG A 89 -40.12 4.46 -63.48
N GLU A 90 -38.90 5.02 -63.52
CA GLU A 90 -37.95 5.50 -64.55
C GLU A 90 -38.27 6.86 -65.21
N ARG A 91 -37.27 7.77 -65.12
CA ARG A 91 -36.90 8.95 -65.94
C ARG A 91 -37.61 10.28 -65.65
N GLU A 92 -37.03 11.46 -65.80
CA GLU A 92 -35.69 12.06 -66.04
C GLU A 92 -35.91 13.60 -65.87
N ASP A 93 -34.86 14.37 -65.60
CA ASP A 93 -34.42 15.60 -66.32
C ASP A 93 -33.91 16.82 -65.50
N SER A 94 -32.57 16.97 -65.57
CA SER A 94 -31.66 18.12 -65.82
C SER A 94 -31.79 19.58 -65.29
N LYS A 95 -30.57 20.14 -65.06
CA LYS A 95 -30.02 21.53 -65.13
C LYS A 95 -29.66 22.21 -63.78
N GLU A 96 -28.37 22.35 -63.41
CA GLU A 96 -27.37 23.41 -63.79
C GLU A 96 -27.81 24.83 -63.40
N ASP A 97 -27.02 25.77 -62.86
CA ASP A 97 -25.61 25.88 -62.44
C ASP A 97 -25.43 27.26 -61.73
N LYS A 98 -24.32 27.43 -61.01
CA LYS A 98 -23.56 28.69 -60.72
C LYS A 98 -24.10 29.81 -59.79
N ARG A 99 -23.30 30.06 -58.73
CA ARG A 99 -23.08 31.34 -57.99
C ARG A 99 -22.52 32.43 -58.94
N PRO A 100 -22.52 33.76 -58.62
CA PRO A 100 -21.51 34.41 -57.72
C PRO A 100 -22.04 35.75 -57.10
N PRO A 101 -21.22 36.80 -56.76
CA PRO A 101 -20.12 36.92 -55.78
C PRO A 101 -20.25 38.16 -54.82
N CYS A 102 -19.26 38.34 -53.93
CA CYS A 102 -18.94 39.58 -53.19
C CYS A 102 -18.33 40.68 -54.09
N ASP A 103 -18.57 41.97 -53.78
CA ASP A 103 -17.54 43.04 -53.83
C ASP A 103 -17.98 44.38 -53.17
N ASP A 104 -17.19 44.80 -52.19
CA ASP A 104 -16.50 46.08 -51.95
C ASP A 104 -17.07 47.53 -52.22
N GLN A 105 -16.78 48.40 -51.24
CA GLN A 105 -16.61 49.89 -51.21
C GLN A 105 -17.78 50.90 -51.32
N LYS A 106 -17.95 51.76 -50.29
CA LYS A 106 -17.51 53.19 -50.25
C LYS A 106 -18.13 54.03 -49.10
N LYS A 107 -17.22 54.65 -48.34
CA LYS A 107 -17.20 56.01 -47.72
C LYS A 107 -18.52 56.80 -47.62
N ARG A 108 -18.86 57.25 -46.39
CA ARG A 108 -19.28 58.65 -46.11
C ARG A 108 -18.81 59.12 -44.72
N LYS A 109 -18.04 60.22 -44.73
CA LYS A 109 -17.68 61.08 -43.59
C LYS A 109 -18.93 61.81 -43.07
N ARG A 110 -19.06 61.99 -41.75
CA ARG A 110 -19.59 63.20 -41.12
C ARG A 110 -18.87 63.43 -39.78
N ASP A 111 -18.23 64.58 -39.69
CA ASP A 111 -17.61 65.15 -38.51
C ASP A 111 -18.69 65.63 -37.52
N ARG A 112 -18.49 65.43 -36.22
CA ARG A 112 -18.94 66.35 -35.15
C ARG A 112 -18.26 66.06 -33.81
N GLU A 113 -17.46 67.04 -33.44
CA GLU A 113 -16.83 67.48 -32.19
C GLU A 113 -17.33 66.95 -30.83
N ASP A 114 -16.31 66.64 -30.00
CA ASP A 114 -16.11 66.97 -28.58
C ASP A 114 -17.27 66.84 -27.56
N SER A 115 -17.12 65.85 -26.68
CA SER A 115 -17.22 66.07 -25.24
C SER A 115 -16.49 64.97 -24.46
N LYS A 116 -15.55 65.41 -23.62
CA LYS A 116 -14.78 64.60 -22.67
C LYS A 116 -15.70 64.20 -21.51
N GLU A 117 -15.79 62.91 -21.22
CA GLU A 117 -16.16 62.43 -19.88
C GLU A 117 -15.23 61.28 -19.46
N ASP A 118 -14.61 61.49 -18.31
CA ASP A 118 -13.71 60.59 -17.62
C ASP A 118 -14.42 59.29 -17.21
N GLY A 119 -14.19 58.23 -17.98
CA GLY A 119 -14.53 56.85 -17.63
C GLY A 119 -13.28 56.10 -17.20
N ASN A 120 -13.09 55.94 -15.90
CA ASN A 120 -12.04 55.11 -15.29
C ASN A 120 -12.30 53.61 -15.59
N ASP A 121 -11.98 53.18 -16.80
CA ASP A 121 -11.97 51.76 -17.18
C ASP A 121 -10.74 51.08 -16.58
N GLN A 122 -10.85 50.73 -15.30
CA GLN A 122 -10.04 49.67 -14.72
C GLN A 122 -10.32 48.39 -15.51
N LYS A 123 -9.44 48.12 -16.46
CA LYS A 123 -9.28 46.84 -17.15
C LYS A 123 -9.09 45.77 -16.07
N ARG A 124 -10.20 45.21 -15.56
CA ARG A 124 -10.20 44.03 -14.70
C ARG A 124 -9.51 42.95 -15.50
N GLN A 125 -8.23 42.73 -15.21
CA GLN A 125 -7.56 41.50 -15.59
C GLN A 125 -8.48 40.38 -15.14
N ARG A 126 -8.95 39.57 -16.09
CA ARG A 126 -9.61 38.30 -15.75
C ARG A 126 -8.58 37.56 -14.91
N ALA A 127 -8.88 37.39 -13.61
CA ALA A 127 -8.11 36.50 -12.77
C ALA A 127 -8.07 35.16 -13.51
N ASP A 128 -6.87 34.66 -13.76
CA ASP A 128 -6.66 33.26 -14.09
C ASP A 128 -7.46 32.44 -13.06
N PRO A 129 -8.12 31.33 -13.41
CA PRO A 129 -8.76 30.48 -12.41
C PRO A 129 -7.67 30.09 -11.41
N THR A 130 -7.65 30.73 -10.24
CA THR A 130 -6.66 30.44 -9.20
C THR A 130 -6.73 28.95 -8.93
N GLU A 131 -5.64 28.24 -9.19
CA GLU A 131 -5.60 26.80 -8.97
C GLU A 131 -6.08 26.50 -7.55
N PRO A 132 -6.93 25.47 -7.37
CA PRO A 132 -7.46 25.13 -6.06
C PRO A 132 -6.32 24.82 -5.09
N ASN A 133 -6.36 25.43 -3.90
CA ASN A 133 -5.30 25.30 -2.90
C ASN A 133 -5.38 23.92 -2.20
N PRO A 134 -4.32 23.09 -2.22
CA PRO A 134 -4.33 21.75 -1.62
C PRO A 134 -4.38 21.74 -0.09
N GLN A 135 -4.29 22.90 0.57
CA GLN A 135 -4.45 23.01 2.02
C GLN A 135 -5.88 23.37 2.47
N ILE A 136 -6.80 23.51 1.52
CA ILE A 136 -8.19 23.91 1.80
C ILE A 136 -9.11 22.71 1.61
N LEU A 137 -9.73 22.25 2.71
CA LEU A 137 -10.63 21.09 2.70
C LEU A 137 -11.78 21.23 1.68
N THR A 138 -12.38 22.42 1.58
CA THR A 138 -13.52 22.67 0.68
C THR A 138 -13.14 22.72 -0.79
N SER A 139 -11.84 22.69 -1.11
CA SER A 139 -11.38 22.61 -2.49
C SER A 139 -11.43 21.17 -3.03
N TYR A 140 -11.49 20.17 -2.16
CA TYR A 140 -11.53 18.75 -2.52
C TYR A 140 -12.95 18.23 -2.73
N GLU A 141 -13.12 17.40 -3.75
CA GLU A 141 -14.30 16.57 -3.94
C GLU A 141 -13.99 15.15 -3.44
N PHE A 142 -14.71 14.70 -2.40
CA PHE A 142 -14.51 13.36 -1.82
C PHE A 142 -15.41 12.31 -2.50
N HIS A 143 -14.83 11.14 -2.77
CA HIS A 143 -15.48 10.05 -3.49
C HIS A 143 -15.78 8.86 -2.54
N SER A 144 -14.88 7.88 -2.47
CA SER A 144 -15.04 6.65 -1.69
C SER A 144 -14.03 6.55 -0.53
N GLU A 145 -14.36 5.76 0.48
CA GLU A 145 -13.40 5.35 1.52
C GLU A 145 -12.51 4.24 0.95
N LEU A 146 -11.19 4.44 0.98
CA LEU A 146 -10.17 3.49 0.50
C LEU A 146 -9.72 2.55 1.63
N GLY A 147 -9.74 3.02 2.88
CA GLY A 147 -9.33 2.21 4.02
C GLY A 147 -9.70 2.86 5.35
N GLN A 148 -9.86 2.03 6.38
CA GLN A 148 -10.23 2.44 7.72
C GLN A 148 -9.24 1.91 8.76
N GLY A 149 -8.67 2.81 9.56
CA GLY A 149 -7.89 2.49 10.75
C GLY A 149 -8.66 2.82 12.04
N GLY A 150 -8.06 2.54 13.20
CA GLY A 150 -8.69 2.81 14.49
C GLY A 150 -9.01 4.29 14.73
N TYR A 151 -8.11 5.19 14.32
CA TYR A 151 -8.25 6.65 14.50
C TYR A 151 -8.11 7.44 13.19
N SER A 152 -8.00 6.74 12.06
CA SER A 152 -7.78 7.33 10.74
C SER A 152 -8.70 6.71 9.71
N ARG A 153 -8.98 7.46 8.65
CA ARG A 153 -9.63 6.98 7.44
C ARG A 153 -8.88 7.48 6.23
N VAL A 154 -8.80 6.70 5.17
CA VAL A 154 -8.19 7.09 3.90
C VAL A 154 -9.31 7.24 2.90
N MET A 155 -9.40 8.41 2.28
CA MET A 155 -10.47 8.77 1.35
C MET A 155 -9.88 9.06 -0.04
N LEU A 156 -10.56 8.58 -1.09
CA LEU A 156 -10.32 9.02 -2.46
C LEU A 156 -10.90 10.43 -2.65
N ALA A 157 -10.10 11.35 -3.18
CA ALA A 157 -10.55 12.71 -3.49
C ALA A 157 -9.95 13.24 -4.79
N THR A 158 -10.59 14.25 -5.38
CA THR A 158 -10.07 14.99 -6.53
C THR A 158 -9.97 16.48 -6.19
N LEU A 159 -9.03 17.19 -6.85
CA LEU A 159 -8.82 18.63 -6.68
C LEU A 159 -8.79 19.32 -8.04
N GLY A 160 -9.92 19.90 -8.45
CA GLY A 160 -10.05 20.49 -9.78
C GLY A 160 -9.83 19.45 -10.88
N ASN A 161 -8.93 19.74 -11.83
CA ASN A 161 -8.57 18.83 -12.92
C ASN A 161 -7.30 17.99 -12.64
N ARG A 162 -6.78 18.02 -11.40
CA ARG A 162 -5.58 17.25 -11.05
C ARG A 162 -5.90 15.76 -10.93
N PRO A 163 -4.88 14.88 -11.08
CA PRO A 163 -5.02 13.46 -10.80
C PRO A 163 -5.64 13.20 -9.41
N PRO A 164 -6.42 12.11 -9.26
CA PRO A 164 -6.98 11.73 -7.97
C PRO A 164 -5.90 11.53 -6.90
N VAL A 165 -6.26 11.83 -5.65
CA VAL A 165 -5.38 11.71 -4.49
C VAL A 165 -6.01 10.82 -3.43
N ALA A 166 -5.16 10.22 -2.59
CA ALA A 166 -5.59 9.66 -1.32
C ALA A 166 -5.44 10.72 -0.21
N ILE A 167 -6.43 10.85 0.66
CA ILE A 167 -6.39 11.75 1.81
C ILE A 167 -6.59 10.94 3.08
N LYS A 168 -5.53 10.82 3.89
CA LYS A 168 -5.61 10.25 5.23
C LYS A 168 -6.12 11.31 6.19
N VAL A 169 -7.31 11.09 6.74
CA VAL A 169 -7.97 11.93 7.74
C VAL A 169 -7.77 11.30 9.12
N ILE A 170 -7.13 12.03 10.03
CA ILE A 170 -6.78 11.54 11.37
C ILE A 170 -7.48 12.40 12.42
N LYS A 171 -8.19 11.78 13.37
CA LYS A 171 -8.89 12.50 14.44
C LYS A 171 -7.91 13.04 15.48
N ILE A 172 -8.05 14.32 15.82
CA ILE A 172 -7.31 14.98 16.91
C ILE A 172 -8.08 14.77 18.22
N THR A 173 -7.51 13.99 19.15
CA THR A 173 -8.16 13.60 20.40
C THR A 173 -7.86 14.54 21.58
N SER A 174 -6.67 15.13 21.62
CA SER A 174 -6.20 15.94 22.77
C SER A 174 -6.23 17.45 22.53
N GLY A 175 -6.93 17.91 21.49
CA GLY A 175 -6.99 19.33 21.10
C GLY A 175 -5.69 19.89 20.50
N CYS A 176 -4.62 19.09 20.44
CA CYS A 176 -3.38 19.39 19.72
C CYS A 176 -2.95 18.19 18.86
N ILE A 177 -2.17 18.46 17.82
CA ILE A 177 -1.63 17.42 16.95
C ILE A 177 -0.60 16.61 17.75
N SER A 178 -0.76 15.30 17.80
CA SER A 178 0.19 14.43 18.49
C SER A 178 1.54 14.42 17.77
N ASN A 179 2.60 14.11 18.52
CA ASN A 179 3.94 13.95 17.94
C ASN A 179 3.99 12.86 16.85
N SER A 180 3.16 11.82 16.94
CA SER A 180 3.06 10.79 15.89
C SER A 180 2.54 11.36 14.57
N ILE A 181 1.47 12.15 14.61
CA ILE A 181 0.89 12.78 13.41
C ILE A 181 1.86 13.83 12.83
N LEU A 182 2.54 14.60 13.67
CA LEU A 182 3.62 15.51 13.24
C LEU A 182 4.77 14.75 12.58
N THR A 183 5.17 13.60 13.15
CA THR A 183 6.24 12.78 12.59
C THR A 183 5.84 12.22 11.23
N GLU A 184 4.64 11.65 11.11
CA GLU A 184 4.11 11.09 9.87
C GLU A 184 4.08 12.14 8.75
N ALA A 185 3.57 13.35 9.02
CA ALA A 185 3.58 14.45 8.05
C ALA A 185 5.00 14.88 7.65
N ASN A 186 5.94 14.92 8.60
CA ASN A 186 7.33 15.26 8.32
C ASN A 186 8.02 14.20 7.47
N VAL A 187 7.79 12.91 7.74
CA VAL A 187 8.33 11.80 6.96
C VAL A 187 7.81 11.87 5.53
N LEU A 188 6.49 11.96 5.34
CA LEU A 188 5.87 12.09 4.01
C LEU A 188 6.42 13.27 3.19
N ARG A 189 6.80 14.36 3.86
CA ARG A 189 7.38 15.54 3.21
C ARG A 189 8.81 15.31 2.71
N ILE A 190 9.62 14.52 3.41
CA ILE A 190 11.04 14.33 3.07
C ILE A 190 11.29 13.07 2.24
N THR A 191 10.36 12.11 2.25
CA THR A 191 10.45 10.88 1.46
C THR A 191 10.01 11.05 0.00
N SER A 192 9.58 12.25 -0.40
CA SER A 192 8.98 12.52 -1.73
C SER A 192 9.91 12.31 -2.92
N GLU A 193 11.21 12.13 -2.69
CA GLU A 193 12.22 11.94 -3.74
C GLU A 193 12.59 10.47 -3.94
N CYS A 194 12.12 9.56 -3.07
CA CYS A 194 12.41 8.13 -3.19
C CYS A 194 11.26 7.43 -3.92
N PRO A 195 11.51 6.76 -5.06
CA PRO A 195 10.46 6.17 -5.87
C PRO A 195 9.65 5.09 -5.16
N TYR A 196 10.23 4.41 -4.17
CA TYR A 196 9.61 3.30 -3.43
C TYR A 196 8.94 3.72 -2.12
N LEU A 197 8.83 5.03 -1.87
CA LEU A 197 8.14 5.57 -0.69
C LEU A 197 6.93 6.38 -1.13
N CYS A 198 5.85 6.32 -0.35
CA CYS A 198 4.65 7.09 -0.64
C CYS A 198 4.92 8.60 -0.59
N HIS A 199 4.54 9.28 -1.66
CA HIS A 199 4.71 10.71 -1.81
C HIS A 199 3.61 11.51 -1.10
N GLY A 200 4.02 12.40 -0.20
CA GLY A 200 3.15 13.41 0.40
C GLY A 200 3.05 14.67 -0.46
N TYR A 201 1.83 15.11 -0.76
CA TYR A 201 1.56 16.32 -1.53
C TYR A 201 1.28 17.54 -0.65
N ALA A 202 0.54 17.35 0.42
CA ALA A 202 0.25 18.41 1.37
C ALA A 202 -0.14 17.83 2.72
N ALA A 203 0.02 18.63 3.77
CA ALA A 203 -0.63 18.38 5.04
C ALA A 203 -1.28 19.67 5.55
N PHE A 204 -2.43 19.54 6.18
CA PHE A 204 -3.14 20.62 6.83
C PHE A 204 -4.08 20.08 7.91
N HIS A 205 -4.56 20.93 8.81
CA HIS A 205 -5.41 20.49 9.90
C HIS A 205 -6.54 21.48 10.16
N THR A 206 -7.63 20.97 10.74
CA THR A 206 -8.69 21.76 11.36
C THR A 206 -8.55 21.67 12.88
N GLN A 207 -9.56 22.10 13.63
CA GLN A 207 -9.59 21.92 15.09
C GLN A 207 -9.72 20.43 15.48
N ARG A 208 -10.33 19.60 14.62
CA ARG A 208 -10.74 18.23 14.96
C ARG A 208 -10.00 17.15 14.19
N HIS A 209 -9.43 17.48 13.04
CA HIS A 209 -8.81 16.51 12.15
C HIS A 209 -7.51 17.04 11.55
N ALA A 210 -6.55 16.15 11.36
CA ALA A 210 -5.40 16.34 10.51
C ALA A 210 -5.64 15.64 9.17
N PHE A 211 -5.12 16.21 8.09
CA PHE A 211 -5.27 15.74 6.72
C PHE A 211 -3.88 15.60 6.11
N LEU A 212 -3.59 14.41 5.61
CA LEU A 212 -2.39 14.11 4.84
C LEU A 212 -2.82 13.77 3.42
N VAL A 213 -2.50 14.63 2.47
CA VAL A 213 -2.78 14.47 1.04
C VAL A 213 -1.59 13.77 0.42
N MET A 214 -1.81 12.62 -0.20
CA MET A 214 -0.77 11.75 -0.75
C MET A 214 -1.17 11.24 -2.14
N GLU A 215 -0.20 10.68 -2.85
CA GLU A 215 -0.47 9.99 -4.11
C GLU A 215 -1.49 8.87 -3.96
N LEU A 216 -2.29 8.64 -5.00
CA LEU A 216 -3.21 7.52 -5.04
C LEU A 216 -2.48 6.30 -5.58
N LEU A 217 -2.47 5.21 -4.81
CA LEU A 217 -1.87 3.94 -5.17
C LEU A 217 -2.98 2.95 -5.52
N SER A 218 -3.24 2.77 -6.82
CA SER A 218 -4.38 2.02 -7.32
C SER A 218 -4.15 0.51 -7.48
N GLY A 219 -2.90 0.03 -7.36
CA GLY A 219 -2.55 -1.38 -7.55
C GLY A 219 -2.94 -2.32 -6.40
N GLY A 220 -3.55 -1.78 -5.34
CA GLY A 220 -3.88 -2.51 -4.12
C GLY A 220 -2.65 -2.70 -3.21
N SER A 221 -2.83 -3.41 -2.10
CA SER A 221 -1.74 -3.76 -1.20
C SER A 221 -1.06 -5.07 -1.59
N LEU A 222 0.18 -5.25 -1.16
CA LEU A 222 0.88 -6.52 -1.24
C LEU A 222 0.14 -7.61 -0.44
N GLU A 223 -0.57 -7.24 0.63
CA GLU A 223 -1.48 -8.15 1.33
C GLU A 223 -2.60 -8.66 0.43
N ASP A 224 -3.22 -7.79 -0.38
CA ASP A 224 -4.25 -8.20 -1.34
C ASP A 224 -3.70 -9.18 -2.38
N GLN A 225 -2.47 -8.94 -2.86
CA GLN A 225 -1.78 -9.84 -3.80
C GLN A 225 -1.54 -11.22 -3.18
N ILE A 226 -1.01 -11.27 -1.96
CA ILE A 226 -0.77 -12.54 -1.24
C ILE A 226 -2.10 -13.26 -0.97
N ASN A 227 -3.13 -12.56 -0.51
CA ASN A 227 -4.43 -13.16 -0.20
C ASN A 227 -5.13 -13.70 -1.45
N THR A 228 -5.02 -12.99 -2.59
CA THR A 228 -5.65 -13.39 -3.85
C THR A 228 -4.99 -14.64 -4.45
N HIS A 229 -3.65 -14.72 -4.40
CA HIS A 229 -2.89 -15.81 -5.03
C HIS A 229 -2.50 -16.92 -4.05
N GLY A 230 -2.67 -16.71 -2.74
CA GLY A 230 -2.16 -17.55 -1.67
C GLY A 230 -0.65 -17.38 -1.42
N CYS A 231 0.15 -17.26 -2.47
CA CYS A 231 1.56 -16.86 -2.45
C CYS A 231 1.94 -16.27 -3.81
N LEU A 232 3.07 -15.59 -3.90
CA LEU A 232 3.57 -14.99 -5.14
C LEU A 232 4.59 -15.92 -5.80
N ASP A 233 4.69 -15.86 -7.13
CA ASP A 233 5.77 -16.53 -7.86
C ASP A 233 7.13 -15.90 -7.57
N MET A 234 8.20 -16.65 -7.81
CA MET A 234 9.54 -16.25 -7.40
C MET A 234 10.03 -14.96 -8.09
N THR A 235 9.59 -14.69 -9.31
CA THR A 235 9.93 -13.46 -10.04
C THR A 235 9.37 -12.24 -9.30
N ARG A 236 8.10 -12.30 -8.89
CA ARG A 236 7.48 -11.25 -8.07
C ARG A 236 8.11 -11.13 -6.68
N VAL A 237 8.40 -12.26 -6.03
CA VAL A 237 9.08 -12.27 -4.71
C VAL A 237 10.41 -11.56 -4.82
N LEU A 238 11.24 -11.91 -5.80
CA LEU A 238 12.55 -11.32 -6.02
C LEU A 238 12.45 -9.81 -6.28
N PHE A 239 11.62 -9.42 -7.25
CA PHE A 239 11.48 -8.02 -7.67
C PHE A 239 11.00 -7.12 -6.53
N TYR A 240 9.88 -7.47 -5.88
CA TYR A 240 9.36 -6.67 -4.75
C TYR A 240 10.31 -6.66 -3.56
N SER A 241 11.05 -7.75 -3.32
CA SER A 241 12.08 -7.75 -2.28
C SER A 241 13.19 -6.75 -2.58
N ALA A 242 13.61 -6.64 -3.84
CA ALA A 242 14.65 -5.70 -4.25
C ALA A 242 14.19 -4.24 -4.09
N GLU A 243 12.99 -3.90 -4.54
CA GLU A 243 12.44 -2.55 -4.36
C GLU A 243 12.26 -2.18 -2.89
N LEU A 244 11.81 -3.13 -2.06
CA LEU A 244 11.71 -2.94 -0.62
C LEU A 244 13.08 -2.68 0.02
N VAL A 245 14.14 -3.33 -0.45
CA VAL A 245 15.51 -3.05 0.02
C VAL A 245 15.89 -1.60 -0.31
N CYS A 246 15.67 -1.13 -1.54
CA CYS A 246 15.97 0.26 -1.93
C CYS A 246 15.16 1.29 -1.12
N GLY A 247 13.86 1.03 -0.90
CA GLY A 247 13.01 1.88 -0.09
C GLY A 247 13.45 1.95 1.39
N LEU A 248 13.84 0.82 1.97
CA LEU A 248 14.32 0.75 3.35
C LEU A 248 15.70 1.37 3.54
N GLU A 249 16.64 1.13 2.63
CA GLU A 249 17.94 1.80 2.65
C GLU A 249 17.75 3.31 2.58
N SER A 250 16.85 3.80 1.73
CA SER A 250 16.52 5.22 1.63
C SER A 250 15.99 5.78 2.95
N LEU A 251 15.03 5.11 3.60
CA LEU A 251 14.54 5.51 4.93
C LEU A 251 15.65 5.53 5.97
N HIS A 252 16.46 4.48 6.05
CA HIS A 252 17.51 4.35 7.05
C HIS A 252 18.63 5.37 6.83
N ASN A 253 18.97 5.70 5.58
CA ASN A 253 19.91 6.76 5.22
C ASN A 253 19.42 8.16 5.60
N MET A 254 18.10 8.37 5.63
CA MET A 254 17.46 9.58 6.17
C MET A 254 17.31 9.55 7.71
N GLY A 255 17.78 8.48 8.37
CA GLY A 255 17.66 8.28 9.81
C GLY A 255 16.23 8.03 10.26
N ILE A 256 15.42 7.39 9.40
CA ILE A 256 14.02 7.06 9.65
C ILE A 256 13.91 5.54 9.83
N VAL A 257 13.28 5.11 10.90
CA VAL A 257 12.92 3.71 11.14
C VAL A 257 11.41 3.58 11.06
N HIS A 258 10.90 2.67 10.22
CA HIS A 258 9.47 2.55 9.95
C HIS A 258 8.70 1.91 11.11
N ARG A 259 9.21 0.79 11.64
CA ARG A 259 8.65 0.03 12.79
C ARG A 259 7.26 -0.59 12.62
N ASP A 260 6.66 -0.52 11.43
CA ASP A 260 5.34 -1.13 11.16
C ASP A 260 5.25 -1.66 9.72
N LEU A 261 6.35 -2.26 9.24
CA LEU A 261 6.35 -2.92 7.95
C LEU A 261 5.50 -4.19 8.02
N LYS A 262 4.57 -4.30 7.07
CA LYS A 262 3.71 -5.44 6.83
C LYS A 262 3.17 -5.35 5.39
N PRO A 263 2.70 -6.45 4.80
CA PRO A 263 2.15 -6.44 3.43
C PRO A 263 1.01 -5.42 3.23
N ALA A 264 0.21 -5.13 4.26
CA ALA A 264 -0.86 -4.12 4.19
C ALA A 264 -0.35 -2.68 4.03
N ASN A 265 0.88 -2.40 4.48
CA ASN A 265 1.52 -1.08 4.39
C ASN A 265 2.45 -0.97 3.16
N ILE A 266 2.50 -2.00 2.32
CA ILE A 266 3.23 -2.01 1.05
C ILE A 266 2.17 -2.00 -0.04
N MET A 267 2.05 -0.88 -0.75
CA MET A 267 1.05 -0.71 -1.81
C MET A 267 1.71 -0.79 -3.18
N LEU A 268 0.93 -1.04 -4.22
CA LEU A 268 1.37 -0.99 -5.61
C LEU A 268 0.81 0.28 -6.28
N ASP A 269 1.64 0.94 -7.09
CA ASP A 269 1.18 2.03 -7.97
C ASP A 269 0.44 1.48 -9.20
N GLU A 270 0.20 2.31 -10.21
CA GLU A 270 -0.52 1.88 -11.43
C GLU A 270 0.35 1.07 -12.39
N GLU A 271 1.66 1.25 -12.31
CA GLU A 271 2.69 0.49 -13.02
C GLU A 271 2.92 -0.90 -12.40
N GLY A 272 2.77 -1.03 -11.08
CA GLY A 272 3.00 -2.26 -10.34
C GLY A 272 4.29 -2.27 -9.52
N HIS A 273 4.94 -1.12 -9.36
CA HIS A 273 6.04 -0.95 -8.41
C HIS A 273 5.50 -0.81 -7.00
N ILE A 274 6.28 -1.25 -6.02
CA ILE A 274 5.90 -1.11 -4.62
C ILE A 274 6.13 0.32 -4.12
N LYS A 275 5.32 0.70 -3.13
CA LYS A 275 5.43 1.93 -2.37
C LYS A 275 5.22 1.60 -0.90
N ILE A 276 6.20 1.95 -0.07
CA ILE A 276 6.07 1.85 1.39
C ILE A 276 5.20 3.01 1.89
N THR A 277 4.18 2.68 2.68
CA THR A 277 3.15 3.61 3.15
C THR A 277 3.00 3.55 4.68
N ASP A 278 2.21 4.46 5.25
CA ASP A 278 1.87 4.54 6.68
C ASP A 278 3.07 4.69 7.65
N PHE A 279 3.57 5.92 7.73
CA PHE A 279 4.65 6.30 8.65
C PHE A 279 4.15 6.68 10.07
N GLY A 280 2.92 6.30 10.45
CA GLY A 280 2.31 6.69 11.73
C GLY A 280 3.06 6.19 12.97
N LEU A 281 3.85 5.12 12.81
CA LEU A 281 4.71 4.56 13.87
C LEU A 281 6.21 4.85 13.64
N ALA A 282 6.58 5.64 12.64
CA ALA A 282 7.97 5.91 12.32
C ALA A 282 8.70 6.68 13.44
N LYS A 283 10.03 6.54 13.47
CA LYS A 283 10.93 7.33 14.31
C LYS A 283 12.00 7.97 13.45
N ILE A 284 12.21 9.26 13.63
CA ILE A 284 13.17 10.06 12.89
C ILE A 284 14.43 10.35 13.72
N ASN A 285 15.49 10.79 13.04
CA ASN A 285 16.77 11.12 13.64
C ASN A 285 17.38 9.94 14.40
N ILE A 286 17.30 8.74 13.82
CA ILE A 286 17.89 7.50 14.32
C ILE A 286 19.09 7.17 13.43
N PHE A 287 20.27 7.60 13.84
CA PHE A 287 21.51 7.40 13.11
C PHE A 287 22.56 6.70 14.00
N GLY A 288 23.47 5.97 13.36
CA GLY A 288 24.56 5.28 14.04
C GLY A 288 24.05 4.37 15.17
N ASN A 289 24.57 4.57 16.38
CA ASN A 289 24.24 3.75 17.54
C ASN A 289 23.03 4.24 18.35
N LYS A 290 22.26 5.22 17.83
CA LYS A 290 21.09 5.72 18.54
C LYS A 290 19.99 4.67 18.57
N THR A 291 19.45 4.43 19.75
CA THR A 291 18.42 3.42 19.99
C THR A 291 17.04 4.03 20.20
N ILE A 292 16.03 3.19 20.05
CA ILE A 292 14.62 3.47 20.26
C ILE A 292 14.14 2.61 21.43
N THR A 293 13.27 3.17 22.27
CA THR A 293 12.59 2.47 23.36
C THR A 293 11.09 2.33 23.07
N GLY A 294 10.46 1.37 23.75
CA GLY A 294 9.00 1.15 23.70
C GLY A 294 8.55 0.23 22.56
N ARG A 295 7.44 -0.48 22.80
CA ARG A 295 6.84 -1.42 21.85
C ARG A 295 6.09 -0.68 20.76
N ALA A 296 6.26 -1.10 19.51
CA ALA A 296 5.53 -0.63 18.33
C ALA A 296 5.57 -1.72 17.24
N GLY A 297 4.59 -1.69 16.35
CA GLY A 297 4.46 -2.59 15.21
C GLY A 297 3.28 -3.55 15.31
N THR A 298 2.99 -4.21 14.20
CA THR A 298 1.90 -5.18 14.06
C THR A 298 2.37 -6.58 14.45
N MET A 299 1.61 -7.28 15.30
CA MET A 299 1.89 -8.67 15.69
C MET A 299 2.11 -9.56 14.45
N GLY A 300 3.09 -10.47 14.51
CA GLY A 300 3.55 -11.24 13.34
C GLY A 300 4.81 -10.68 12.68
N TYR A 301 5.04 -9.36 12.74
CA TYR A 301 6.18 -8.70 12.09
C TYR A 301 7.15 -8.05 13.10
N ILE A 302 6.78 -8.02 14.38
CA ILE A 302 7.60 -7.43 15.45
C ILE A 302 8.88 -8.25 15.66
N ALA A 303 10.02 -7.57 15.69
CA ALA A 303 11.32 -8.19 15.92
C ALA A 303 11.51 -8.70 17.37
N PRO A 304 12.32 -9.74 17.60
CA PRO A 304 12.51 -10.35 18.92
C PRO A 304 13.01 -9.36 19.99
N GLU A 305 13.85 -8.40 19.61
CA GLU A 305 14.36 -7.37 20.52
C GLU A 305 13.26 -6.43 21.05
N ILE A 306 12.25 -6.11 20.22
CA ILE A 306 11.09 -5.32 20.65
C ILE A 306 10.21 -6.17 21.58
N LEU A 307 9.98 -7.44 21.23
CA LEU A 307 9.17 -8.36 22.05
C LEU A 307 9.79 -8.59 23.44
N ASN A 308 11.13 -8.61 23.52
CA ASN A 308 11.89 -8.67 24.77
C ASN A 308 11.98 -7.31 25.51
N ASN A 309 11.26 -6.28 25.07
CA ASN A 309 11.29 -4.92 25.63
C ASN A 309 12.70 -4.31 25.71
N ARG A 310 13.58 -4.67 24.79
CA ARG A 310 14.93 -4.10 24.69
C ARG A 310 14.92 -2.85 23.84
N GLU A 311 15.98 -2.06 23.98
CA GLU A 311 16.30 -1.02 23.03
C GLU A 311 16.65 -1.62 21.66
N TYR A 312 16.26 -0.91 20.59
CA TYR A 312 16.45 -1.39 19.22
C TYR A 312 16.82 -0.25 18.26
N THR A 313 17.29 -0.63 17.07
CA THR A 313 17.73 0.27 16.00
C THR A 313 16.89 0.04 14.74
N ALA A 314 17.33 0.58 13.60
CA ALA A 314 16.76 0.31 12.28
C ALA A 314 16.73 -1.18 11.88
N ALA A 315 17.50 -2.03 12.58
CA ALA A 315 17.56 -3.47 12.36
C ALA A 315 16.19 -4.18 12.42
N VAL A 316 15.22 -3.61 13.12
CA VAL A 316 13.86 -4.17 13.26
C VAL A 316 13.10 -4.18 11.92
N ASP A 317 13.40 -3.23 11.03
CA ASP A 317 12.79 -3.17 9.71
C ASP A 317 13.34 -4.29 8.81
N TRP A 318 14.63 -4.64 8.93
CA TRP A 318 15.23 -5.79 8.23
C TRP A 318 14.68 -7.13 8.69
N TRP A 319 14.32 -7.25 9.97
CA TRP A 319 13.57 -8.40 10.47
C TRP A 319 12.20 -8.50 9.79
N ALA A 320 11.44 -7.41 9.79
CA ALA A 320 10.12 -7.37 9.18
C ALA A 320 10.17 -7.68 7.68
N LEU A 321 11.20 -7.17 6.97
CA LEU A 321 11.48 -7.55 5.57
C LEU A 321 11.62 -9.07 5.43
N GLY A 322 12.41 -9.74 6.28
CA GLY A 322 12.54 -11.20 6.25
C GLY A 322 11.21 -11.95 6.43
N ILE A 323 10.33 -11.45 7.31
CA ILE A 323 8.97 -12.01 7.46
C ILE A 323 8.14 -11.80 6.19
N ILE A 324 8.19 -10.60 5.61
CA ILE A 324 7.42 -10.24 4.41
C ILE A 324 7.87 -11.07 3.21
N ILE A 325 9.18 -11.24 2.99
CA ILE A 325 9.72 -12.06 1.91
C ILE A 325 9.25 -13.52 2.06
N PHE A 326 9.35 -14.09 3.26
CA PHE A 326 8.85 -15.44 3.52
C PHE A 326 7.36 -15.56 3.24
N LYS A 327 6.57 -14.56 3.66
CA LYS A 327 5.11 -14.54 3.46
C LYS A 327 4.73 -14.37 2.00
N MET A 328 5.47 -13.57 1.21
CA MET A 328 5.29 -13.53 -0.25
C MET A 328 5.52 -14.90 -0.87
N ALA A 329 6.63 -15.57 -0.52
CA ALA A 329 7.01 -16.85 -1.11
C ALA A 329 6.10 -18.03 -0.69
N THR A 330 5.53 -18.00 0.52
CA THR A 330 4.82 -19.17 1.10
C THR A 330 3.34 -18.95 1.38
N GLY A 331 2.92 -17.70 1.57
CA GLY A 331 1.61 -17.32 2.09
C GLY A 331 1.49 -17.37 3.62
N GLU A 332 2.51 -17.86 4.31
CA GLU A 332 2.45 -18.24 5.73
C GLU A 332 3.47 -17.44 6.57
N SER A 333 3.44 -17.59 7.89
CA SER A 333 4.47 -17.05 8.80
C SER A 333 5.60 -18.07 9.04
N PRO A 334 6.88 -17.64 9.12
CA PRO A 334 7.99 -18.54 9.46
C PRO A 334 7.95 -18.97 10.95
N PHE A 335 7.21 -18.26 11.80
CA PHE A 335 6.96 -18.55 13.22
C PHE A 335 5.55 -19.09 13.44
N LEU A 336 5.26 -19.69 14.60
CA LEU A 336 3.92 -20.23 14.87
C LEU A 336 2.89 -19.11 14.72
N ASP A 337 1.92 -19.28 13.81
CA ASP A 337 0.69 -18.50 13.83
C ASP A 337 -0.36 -19.31 14.62
N GLY A 338 -1.08 -18.62 15.49
CA GLY A 338 -2.07 -19.22 16.36
C GLY A 338 -2.88 -18.11 17.01
N SER A 339 -4.04 -18.45 17.56
CA SER A 339 -4.90 -17.50 18.26
C SER A 339 -4.28 -16.95 19.55
N ASP A 340 -3.17 -17.53 20.00
CA ASP A 340 -2.47 -17.16 21.22
C ASP A 340 -1.25 -16.27 20.90
N GLU A 341 -1.35 -14.99 21.27
CA GLU A 341 -0.27 -14.00 21.10
C GLU A 341 0.98 -14.33 21.92
N GLU A 342 0.83 -15.02 23.05
CA GLU A 342 1.95 -15.42 23.92
C GLU A 342 2.73 -16.57 23.26
N GLU A 343 2.04 -17.57 22.72
CA GLU A 343 2.69 -18.67 21.99
C GLU A 343 3.41 -18.16 20.73
N HIS A 344 2.80 -17.21 20.00
CA HIS A 344 3.45 -16.56 18.87
C HIS A 344 4.72 -15.82 19.30
N THR A 345 4.62 -15.03 20.37
CA THR A 345 5.74 -14.27 20.95
C THR A 345 6.89 -15.20 21.34
N ASP A 346 6.59 -16.31 22.02
CA ASP A 346 7.59 -17.31 22.40
C ASP A 346 8.26 -17.96 21.19
N SER A 347 7.49 -18.28 20.14
CA SER A 347 8.05 -18.81 18.88
C SER A 347 9.01 -17.80 18.24
N VAL A 348 8.65 -16.51 18.21
CA VAL A 348 9.50 -15.45 17.69
C VAL A 348 10.74 -15.21 18.55
N ILE A 349 10.70 -15.41 19.87
CA ILE A 349 11.87 -15.19 20.73
C ILE A 349 12.80 -16.40 20.77
N TYR A 350 12.26 -17.60 20.93
CA TYR A 350 13.03 -18.79 21.31
C TYR A 350 13.18 -19.84 20.22
N GLU A 351 12.28 -19.87 19.22
CA GLU A 351 12.31 -20.90 18.17
C GLU A 351 13.02 -20.43 16.90
N GLU A 352 13.62 -21.37 16.18
CA GLU A 352 14.17 -21.12 14.84
C GLU A 352 13.06 -21.13 13.78
N PRO A 353 13.12 -20.25 12.77
CA PRO A 353 12.15 -20.23 11.67
C PRO A 353 12.16 -21.57 10.92
N VAL A 354 10.98 -22.00 10.46
CA VAL A 354 10.82 -23.24 9.70
C VAL A 354 10.67 -22.92 8.22
N PHE A 355 11.59 -23.46 7.41
CA PHE A 355 11.58 -23.27 5.95
C PHE A 355 11.10 -24.55 5.24
N PRO A 356 10.09 -24.46 4.37
CA PRO A 356 9.73 -25.54 3.46
C PRO A 356 10.90 -26.00 2.59
N GLN A 357 10.98 -27.31 2.31
CA GLN A 357 12.07 -27.92 1.52
C GLN A 357 12.07 -27.51 0.04
N TRP A 358 10.92 -27.05 -0.47
CA TRP A 358 10.78 -26.63 -1.87
C TRP A 358 11.20 -25.18 -2.12
N LEU A 359 11.52 -24.42 -1.06
CA LEU A 359 12.03 -23.06 -1.22
C LEU A 359 13.45 -23.09 -1.81
N ASP A 360 13.71 -22.13 -2.68
CA ASP A 360 15.02 -21.87 -3.25
C ASP A 360 16.12 -21.72 -2.17
N GLU A 361 17.30 -22.29 -2.44
CA GLU A 361 18.38 -22.34 -1.44
C GLU A 361 18.94 -20.95 -1.11
N ASP A 362 19.09 -20.08 -2.11
CA ASP A 362 19.57 -18.71 -1.92
C ASP A 362 18.52 -17.88 -1.16
N LEU A 363 17.23 -18.08 -1.45
CA LEU A 363 16.15 -17.46 -0.68
C LEU A 363 16.18 -17.92 0.79
N VAL A 364 16.34 -19.22 1.05
CA VAL A 364 16.44 -19.75 2.42
C VAL A 364 17.66 -19.18 3.15
N ASP A 365 18.79 -19.05 2.48
CA ASP A 365 20.00 -18.44 3.05
C ASP A 365 19.79 -16.95 3.37
N LEU A 366 19.18 -16.19 2.47
CA LEU A 366 18.80 -14.79 2.69
C LEU A 366 17.92 -14.65 3.95
N LEU A 367 16.86 -15.46 4.03
CA LEU A 367 15.90 -15.45 5.14
C LEU A 367 16.58 -15.82 6.47
N LYS A 368 17.49 -16.80 6.47
CA LYS A 368 18.28 -17.14 7.68
C LYS A 368 19.15 -15.99 8.17
N LYS A 369 19.67 -15.15 7.27
CA LYS A 369 20.49 -13.99 7.63
C LYS A 369 19.65 -12.78 8.06
N LEU A 370 18.47 -12.56 7.45
CA LEU A 370 17.52 -11.51 7.87
C LEU A 370 16.80 -11.85 9.19
N LEU A 371 16.51 -13.13 9.45
CA LEU A 371 15.79 -13.59 10.65
C LEU A 371 16.72 -13.99 11.80
N LYS A 372 17.92 -13.40 11.86
CA LYS A 372 18.79 -13.53 13.04
C LYS A 372 18.19 -12.82 14.24
N LYS A 373 18.05 -13.54 15.36
CA LYS A 373 17.49 -13.01 16.62
C LYS A 373 18.35 -11.89 17.22
N LYS A 374 19.68 -11.98 17.07
CA LYS A 374 20.61 -10.93 17.49
C LYS A 374 20.71 -9.86 16.39
N PRO A 375 20.31 -8.60 16.66
CA PRO A 375 20.27 -7.56 15.62
C PRO A 375 21.62 -7.29 14.95
N GLN A 376 22.72 -7.39 15.68
CA GLN A 376 24.07 -7.13 15.18
C GLN A 376 24.59 -8.21 14.22
N GLN A 377 23.92 -9.36 14.17
CA GLN A 377 24.23 -10.47 13.26
C GLN A 377 23.26 -10.52 12.08
N ARG A 378 22.34 -9.56 11.98
CA ARG A 378 21.30 -9.51 10.96
C ARG A 378 21.84 -8.88 9.69
N LEU A 379 21.58 -9.48 8.54
CA LEU A 379 21.91 -8.88 7.24
C LEU A 379 21.21 -7.52 7.09
N GLY A 380 21.89 -6.55 6.48
CA GLY A 380 21.48 -5.14 6.49
C GLY A 380 22.02 -4.35 7.68
N VAL A 381 22.45 -5.04 8.75
CA VAL A 381 23.28 -4.47 9.82
C VAL A 381 24.73 -4.93 9.66
N CYS A 382 24.93 -6.24 9.50
CA CYS A 382 26.23 -6.82 9.17
C CYS A 382 26.27 -7.21 7.68
N GLY A 383 26.83 -6.32 6.86
CA GLY A 383 26.96 -6.50 5.41
C GLY A 383 25.75 -5.99 4.62
N THR A 384 25.92 -5.92 3.30
CA THR A 384 24.96 -5.37 2.35
C THR A 384 23.96 -6.44 1.93
N ILE A 385 22.66 -6.10 1.92
CA ILE A 385 21.62 -7.03 1.43
C ILE A 385 21.75 -7.21 -0.10
N LYS A 386 22.09 -6.13 -0.82
CA LYS A 386 22.21 -6.11 -2.28
C LYS A 386 23.26 -7.08 -2.85
N ASP A 387 24.27 -7.41 -2.06
CA ASP A 387 25.36 -8.34 -2.44
C ASP A 387 24.95 -9.83 -2.29
N HIS A 388 23.74 -10.13 -1.80
CA HIS A 388 23.31 -11.50 -1.56
C HIS A 388 23.04 -12.26 -2.88
N PRO A 389 23.45 -13.53 -3.03
CA PRO A 389 23.23 -14.32 -4.26
C PRO A 389 21.79 -14.37 -4.78
N PHE A 390 20.81 -14.34 -3.87
CA PHE A 390 19.39 -14.22 -4.20
C PHE A 390 19.08 -13.05 -5.16
N PHE A 391 19.81 -11.93 -5.04
CA PHE A 391 19.66 -10.75 -5.89
C PHE A 391 20.67 -10.67 -7.04
N SER A 392 21.37 -11.77 -7.36
CA SER A 392 22.45 -11.78 -8.38
C SER A 392 22.02 -11.38 -9.78
N CYS A 393 20.72 -11.47 -10.10
CA CYS A 393 20.15 -11.08 -11.38
C CYS A 393 19.45 -9.71 -11.35
N ILE A 394 19.54 -8.97 -10.24
CA ILE A 394 19.02 -7.60 -10.14
C ILE A 394 20.10 -6.62 -10.60
N ASP A 395 19.77 -5.82 -11.61
CA ASP A 395 20.47 -4.58 -11.87
C ASP A 395 19.92 -3.49 -10.94
N TRP A 396 20.72 -3.11 -9.95
CA TRP A 396 20.30 -2.12 -8.94
C TRP A 396 20.21 -0.70 -9.49
N GLU A 397 20.97 -0.36 -10.53
CA GLU A 397 20.94 0.97 -11.15
C GLU A 397 19.67 1.12 -11.99
N GLU A 398 19.32 0.09 -12.77
CA GLU A 398 18.06 0.02 -13.53
C GLU A 398 16.84 0.01 -12.58
N LEU A 399 16.95 -0.70 -11.45
CA LEU A 399 15.89 -0.73 -10.44
C LEU A 399 15.71 0.67 -9.83
N GLU A 400 16.77 1.27 -9.26
CA GLU A 400 16.69 2.58 -8.59
C GLU A 400 16.24 3.73 -9.49
N SER A 401 16.48 3.63 -10.81
CA SER A 401 15.99 4.57 -11.83
C SER A 401 14.55 4.32 -12.28
N GLN A 402 13.88 3.27 -11.77
CA GLN A 402 12.57 2.77 -12.19
C GLN A 402 12.50 2.40 -13.68
N GLU A 403 13.62 2.02 -14.29
CA GLU A 403 13.66 1.56 -15.67
C GLU A 403 13.30 0.06 -15.79
N ALA A 404 13.52 -0.70 -14.71
CA ALA A 404 13.22 -2.13 -14.65
C ALA A 404 11.70 -2.38 -14.66
N PRO A 405 11.15 -3.10 -15.65
CA PRO A 405 9.70 -3.28 -15.75
C PRO A 405 9.18 -4.20 -14.65
N PRO A 406 8.08 -3.82 -13.95
CA PRO A 406 7.52 -4.66 -12.90
C PRO A 406 6.92 -5.96 -13.47
N PRO A 407 7.07 -7.10 -12.78
CA PRO A 407 6.61 -8.41 -13.27
C PRO A 407 5.09 -8.58 -13.26
N PHE A 408 4.37 -7.65 -12.61
CA PHE A 408 2.92 -7.63 -12.53
C PHE A 408 2.44 -6.21 -12.78
N GLN A 409 1.57 -6.06 -13.78
CA GLN A 409 0.86 -4.83 -14.05
C GLN A 409 -0.53 -4.90 -13.42
N PRO A 410 -0.89 -4.00 -12.49
CA PRO A 410 -2.25 -3.88 -11.99
C PRO A 410 -3.23 -3.53 -13.10
N ILE A 411 -4.47 -4.03 -12.99
CA ILE A 411 -5.52 -3.69 -13.96
C ILE A 411 -5.96 -2.24 -13.68
N PRO A 412 -5.86 -1.32 -14.65
CA PRO A 412 -6.28 0.07 -14.44
C PRO A 412 -7.77 0.12 -14.10
N THR A 413 -8.13 0.86 -13.06
CA THR A 413 -9.53 1.15 -12.79
C THR A 413 -10.06 2.12 -13.84
N THR A 414 -10.86 1.62 -14.79
CA THR A 414 -11.45 2.45 -15.86
C THR A 414 -12.61 3.32 -15.37
N ASP A 415 -13.06 3.10 -14.15
CA ASP A 415 -14.17 3.83 -13.55
C ASP A 415 -13.67 5.18 -13.01
N LYS A 416 -14.16 6.26 -13.63
CA LYS A 416 -13.99 7.60 -13.04
C LYS A 416 -14.54 7.58 -11.60
N PRO A 417 -13.86 8.23 -10.64
CA PRO A 417 -14.35 8.34 -9.28
C PRO A 417 -15.78 8.86 -9.28
N ARG A 418 -16.73 8.03 -8.85
CA ARG A 418 -18.13 8.46 -8.80
C ARG A 418 -18.25 9.57 -7.75
N LYS A 419 -19.06 10.59 -8.04
CA LYS A 419 -19.40 11.64 -7.07
C LYS A 419 -19.95 11.00 -5.80
N GLY A 420 -19.12 11.00 -4.75
CA GLY A 420 -19.49 10.53 -3.43
C GLY A 420 -20.10 11.66 -2.61
N LYS A 421 -20.80 11.32 -1.53
CA LYS A 421 -21.08 12.31 -0.48
C LYS A 421 -19.87 12.37 0.43
N ALA A 422 -19.37 13.57 0.69
CA ALA A 422 -18.37 13.78 1.73
C ALA A 422 -18.87 13.13 3.04
N PRO A 423 -18.05 12.32 3.72
CA PRO A 423 -18.45 11.68 4.96
C PRO A 423 -19.02 12.67 5.96
N SER A 424 -20.01 12.24 6.75
CA SER A 424 -20.69 13.10 7.73
C SER A 424 -19.73 13.73 8.75
N PHE A 425 -18.61 13.08 9.05
CA PHE A 425 -17.58 13.59 9.95
C PHE A 425 -16.74 14.74 9.35
N LEU A 426 -16.80 14.96 8.03
CA LEU A 426 -16.19 16.11 7.34
C LEU A 426 -17.16 17.28 7.14
N GLN A 427 -18.45 17.11 7.46
CA GLN A 427 -19.40 18.20 7.34
C GLN A 427 -19.09 19.30 8.38
N PRO A 428 -19.06 20.58 7.98
CA PRO A 428 -18.84 21.69 8.90
C PRO A 428 -19.85 21.66 10.03
N GLN A 429 -19.40 21.46 11.26
CA GLN A 429 -20.24 21.69 12.43
C GLN A 429 -20.24 23.19 12.75
N ARG A 430 -21.32 23.72 13.33
CA ARG A 430 -21.53 25.17 13.59
C ARG A 430 -20.38 25.89 14.33
N ASN A 431 -19.39 25.17 14.85
CA ASN A 431 -18.24 25.68 15.60
C ASN A 431 -16.87 25.41 14.94
N ASP A 432 -16.81 24.85 13.73
CA ASP A 432 -15.54 24.60 13.03
C ASP A 432 -15.01 25.91 12.43
N THR A 433 -14.38 26.72 13.27
CA THR A 433 -13.55 27.82 12.80
C THR A 433 -12.26 27.23 12.24
N THR A 434 -11.93 27.49 10.97
CA THR A 434 -10.55 27.34 10.47
C THR A 434 -9.68 28.23 11.34
N SER A 435 -9.02 27.65 12.34
CA SER A 435 -8.18 28.40 13.25
C SER A 435 -6.93 28.85 12.51
N GLY A 436 -6.99 30.08 11.98
CA GLY A 436 -5.80 30.89 11.84
C GLY A 436 -5.13 31.01 13.21
N GLY A 437 -3.86 30.61 13.28
CA GLY A 437 -2.91 31.08 14.29
C GLY A 437 -3.09 30.56 15.72
N SER A 438 -2.97 29.24 15.94
CA SER A 438 -2.43 28.78 17.23
C SER A 438 -0.93 28.52 17.06
N LYS A 439 -0.09 29.31 17.74
CA LYS A 439 1.39 29.16 17.74
C LYS A 439 1.87 27.76 18.16
N LYS A 440 0.99 26.91 18.72
CA LYS A 440 1.31 25.54 19.16
C LYS A 440 1.42 24.51 18.03
N ASN A 441 0.96 24.82 16.81
CA ASN A 441 0.98 23.88 15.67
C ASN A 441 1.86 24.37 14.49
N SER A 442 2.79 25.30 14.72
CA SER A 442 3.70 25.79 13.69
C SER A 442 4.57 24.63 13.16
N GLY A 443 4.45 24.31 11.87
CA GLY A 443 5.29 23.30 11.20
C GLY A 443 4.59 22.02 10.77
N PHE A 444 3.29 21.82 11.09
CA PHE A 444 2.53 20.68 10.54
C PHE A 444 2.17 20.88 9.06
N SER A 445 1.62 22.05 8.72
CA SER A 445 1.10 22.28 7.38
C SER A 445 2.22 22.47 6.36
N PHE A 446 2.15 21.77 5.24
CA PHE A 446 3.06 21.92 4.11
C PHE A 446 2.34 21.73 2.78
N VAL A 447 2.97 22.17 1.69
CA VAL A 447 2.66 21.79 0.30
C VAL A 447 3.99 21.39 -0.32
N SER A 448 4.04 20.21 -0.92
CA SER A 448 5.24 19.72 -1.58
C SER A 448 5.53 20.54 -2.84
N SER A 449 6.82 20.73 -3.16
CA SER A 449 7.23 21.34 -4.42
C SER A 449 6.83 20.47 -5.63
N THR A 450 6.76 19.14 -5.45
CA THR A 450 6.32 18.20 -6.48
C THR A 450 4.84 18.37 -6.83
N TRP A 451 4.03 18.93 -5.93
CA TRP A 451 2.63 19.25 -6.22
C TRP A 451 2.48 20.18 -7.43
N GLN A 452 3.39 21.14 -7.59
CA GLN A 452 3.35 22.07 -8.73
C GLN A 452 3.69 21.40 -10.07
N ARG A 453 4.37 20.24 -10.04
CA ARG A 453 4.78 19.50 -11.25
C ARG A 453 3.71 18.54 -11.77
N ILE A 454 2.67 18.28 -10.99
CA ILE A 454 1.56 17.40 -11.39
C ILE A 454 0.62 18.21 -12.31
N VAL A 455 0.76 17.99 -13.60
CA VAL A 455 -0.07 18.59 -14.66
C VAL A 455 -1.30 17.70 -14.90
N PRO A 456 -2.49 18.27 -15.22
CA PRO A 456 -3.69 17.52 -15.57
C PRO A 456 -3.54 16.52 -16.72
#